data_AF-A0A7M2CAD3-F1
#
_entry.id   AF-A0A7M2CAD3-F1
#
_cell.length_a   1.000
_cell.length_b   1.000
_cell.length_c   1.000
_cell.angle_alpha   90.00
_cell.angle_beta   90.00
_cell.angle_gamma   90.00
#
_symmetry.space_group_name_H-M   'P 1'
#
loop_
_entity.id
_entity.type
_entity.pdbx_description
1 polymer ?
#
loop_
_entity_poly.entity_id
_entity_poly.type
_entity_poly.pdbx_seq_one_letter_code
_entity_poly.pdbx_strand_id
1 'polypeptide(L)' 'MSELNPTKARLVRVEGREDVGEIVGTINFGNTRTIRCHEVYFEADGLCAVYATSKVKPAEQD' A
#
# COMPACT_ATOMS: atom_id res chain seq x y z
N MET A 1 -20.32 3.11 -8.47
CA MET A 1 -19.26 2.08 -8.49
C MET A 1 -17.98 2.80 -8.87
N SER A 2 -17.04 2.98 -7.94
CA SER A 2 -15.75 3.61 -8.28
C SER A 2 -14.99 2.63 -9.17
N GLU A 3 -14.75 3.06 -10.40
CA GLU A 3 -13.82 2.40 -11.31
C GLU A 3 -12.46 2.36 -10.62
N LEU A 4 -12.04 1.15 -10.23
CA LEU A 4 -10.65 0.85 -9.89
C LEU A 4 -9.82 1.22 -11.11
N ASN A 5 -9.33 2.45 -11.11
CA ASN A 5 -8.39 2.93 -12.10
C ASN A 5 -7.19 1.96 -12.02
N PRO A 6 -6.92 1.11 -13.04
CA PRO A 6 -5.93 0.03 -12.99
C PRO A 6 -4.53 0.63 -13.10
N THR A 7 -4.23 1.51 -12.16
CA THR A 7 -3.02 2.30 -12.05
C THR A 7 -1.94 1.35 -11.61
N LYS A 8 -1.43 0.53 -12.54
CA LYS A 8 -0.34 -0.44 -12.37
C LYS A 8 -0.22 -0.91 -10.92
N ALA A 9 -1.02 -1.92 -10.55
CA ALA A 9 -0.91 -2.64 -9.28
C ALA A 9 0.55 -2.66 -8.82
N ARG A 10 0.90 -1.77 -7.88
CA ARG A 10 2.28 -1.66 -7.39
C ARG A 10 2.39 -2.68 -6.29
N LEU A 11 2.87 -3.87 -6.66
CA LEU A 11 3.21 -4.91 -5.72
C LEU A 11 4.32 -4.41 -4.79
N VAL A 12 4.10 -4.61 -3.50
CA VAL A 12 4.95 -4.10 -2.44
C VAL A 12 5.15 -5.11 -1.33
N ARG A 13 6.29 -5.01 -0.67
CA ARG A 13 6.55 -5.65 0.62
C ARG A 13 6.40 -4.61 1.73
N VAL A 14 5.82 -5.03 2.84
CA VAL A 14 5.67 -4.20 4.03
C VAL A 14 6.51 -4.77 5.15
N GLU A 15 7.28 -3.92 5.82
CA GLU A 15 8.10 -4.33 6.97
C GLU A 15 7.22 -4.97 8.06
N GLY A 16 7.57 -6.18 8.49
CA GLY A 16 6.79 -6.97 9.45
C GLY A 16 5.77 -7.92 8.82
N ARG A 17 5.69 -7.98 7.48
CA ARG A 17 4.92 -8.98 6.73
C ARG A 17 5.82 -9.78 5.79
N GLU A 18 5.49 -11.05 5.60
CA GLU A 18 6.26 -11.97 4.74
C GLU A 18 5.74 -12.00 3.30
N ASP A 19 4.45 -11.72 3.12
CA ASP A 19 3.73 -11.72 1.85
C ASP A 19 3.77 -10.37 1.13
N VAL A 20 3.40 -10.42 -0.15
CA VAL A 20 3.35 -9.27 -1.05
C VAL A 20 1.93 -8.71 -1.05
N GLY A 21 1.82 -7.40 -0.85
CA GLY A 21 0.57 -6.68 -0.97
C GLY A 21 0.52 -5.83 -2.23
N GLU A 22 -0.65 -5.28 -2.53
CA GLU A 22 -0.89 -4.36 -3.64
C GLU A 22 -1.26 -2.97 -3.09
N ILE A 23 -0.57 -1.92 -3.56
CA ILE A 23 -1.03 -0.55 -3.27
C ILE A 23 -2.35 -0.30 -3.99
N VAL A 24 -3.42 -0.10 -3.21
CA VAL A 24 -4.76 0.25 -3.71
C VAL A 24 -5.11 1.71 -3.47
N GLY A 25 -4.35 2.40 -2.63
CA GLY A 25 -4.61 3.79 -2.29
C GLY A 25 -3.43 4.52 -1.66
N THR A 26 -3.54 5.84 -1.54
CA THR A 26 -2.61 6.68 -0.78
C THR A 26 -3.43 7.66 0.04
N ILE A 27 -3.12 7.75 1.33
CA ILE A 27 -3.78 8.67 2.25
C ILE A 27 -2.73 9.54 2.94
N ASN A 28 -3.08 10.80 3.17
CA ASN A 28 -2.26 11.74 3.91
C ASN A 28 -2.98 12.07 5.22
N PHE A 29 -2.31 11.87 6.36
CA PHE A 29 -2.84 12.27 7.66
C PHE A 29 -2.22 13.60 8.11
N GLY A 30 -3.08 14.59 8.40
CA GLY A 30 -2.73 15.84 9.08
C GLY A 30 -2.71 17.12 8.22
N ASN A 31 -2.84 18.27 8.90
CA ASN A 31 -2.87 19.62 8.29
C ASN A 31 -1.46 20.24 8.17
N THR A 32 -0.48 19.68 8.88
CA THR A 32 0.88 20.22 9.03
C THR A 32 1.91 19.12 8.77
N ARG A 33 2.46 19.10 7.55
CA ARG A 33 3.64 18.33 7.13
C ARG A 33 3.58 16.79 7.32
N THR A 34 2.70 16.20 6.53
CA THR A 34 2.99 15.10 5.57
C THR A 34 3.38 13.73 6.14
N ILE A 35 2.56 13.13 7.00
CA ILE A 35 2.58 11.65 7.12
C ILE A 35 1.86 11.08 5.89
N ARG A 36 2.66 10.67 4.89
CA ARG A 36 2.18 9.95 3.71
C ARG A 36 2.08 8.47 4.05
N CYS A 37 0.92 7.89 3.79
CA CYS A 37 0.65 6.48 3.97
C CYS A 37 0.14 5.84 2.68
N HIS A 38 0.40 4.55 2.51
CA HIS A 38 -0.20 3.72 1.48
C HIS A 38 -1.25 2.81 2.10
N GLU A 39 -2.39 2.71 1.41
CA GLU A 39 -3.36 1.65 1.65
C GLU A 39 -2.93 0.45 0.81
N VAL A 40 -2.68 -0.67 1.47
CA VAL A 40 -2.15 -1.89 0.88
C VAL A 40 -3.16 -3.01 1.13
N TYR A 41 -3.60 -3.66 0.05
CA TYR A 41 -4.41 -4.87 0.09
C TYR A 41 -3.50 -6.09 0.13
N PHE A 42 -3.79 -7.04 1.02
CA PHE A 42 -3.14 -8.34 1.08
C PHE A 42 -4.17 -9.42 0.73
N GLU A 43 -3.94 -10.14 -0.38
CA GLU A 43 -4.86 -11.18 -0.84
C GLU A 43 -4.87 -12.38 0.11
N ALA A 44 -3.73 -12.68 0.74
CA ALA A 44 -3.56 -13.85 1.61
C ALA A 44 -4.53 -13.87 2.81
N ASP A 45 -4.95 -12.70 3.30
CA ASP A 45 -5.88 -12.55 4.42
C ASP A 45 -7.14 -11.74 4.05
N GLY A 46 -7.23 -11.21 2.83
CA GLY A 46 -8.33 -10.36 2.39
C GLY A 46 -8.41 -9.02 3.11
N LEU A 47 -7.29 -8.50 3.62
CA LEU A 47 -7.23 -7.28 4.44
C LEU A 47 -6.73 -6.07 3.64
N CYS A 48 -7.38 -4.91 3.79
CA CYS A 48 -6.81 -3.61 3.47
C CYS A 48 -6.28 -2.93 4.74
N ALA A 49 -5.00 -2.56 4.74
CA ALA A 49 -4.37 -1.88 5.88
C ALA A 49 -3.55 -0.68 5.42
N VAL A 50 -3.41 0.31 6.32
CA VAL A 50 -2.73 1.58 6.03
C VAL A 50 -1.36 1.60 6.70
N TYR A 51 -0.32 1.81 5.91
CA TYR A 51 1.07 1.82 6.36
C TYR A 51 1.76 3.13 6.01
N ALA A 52 2.64 3.61 6.88
CA ALA A 52 3.50 4.73 6.57
C ALA A 52 4.38 4.41 5.34
N THR A 53 4.55 5.38 4.42
CA THR A 53 5.33 5.17 3.19
C THR A 53 6.74 4.65 3.45
N SER A 54 7.36 4.97 4.60
CA SER A 54 8.69 4.49 4.98
C SER A 54 8.76 2.96 5.18
N LYS A 55 7.63 2.32 5.50
CA LYS A 55 7.50 0.87 5.76
C LYS A 55 7.16 0.06 4.51
N VAL A 56 6.87 0.73 3.39
CA VAL A 56 6.43 0.11 2.13
C VAL A 56 7.59 0.15 1.13
N LYS A 57 7.97 -1.00 0.58
CA LYS A 57 9.03 -1.14 -0.41
C LYS A 57 8.48 -1.80 -1.68
N PRO A 58 8.98 -1.44 -2.88
CA PRO A 58 8.65 -2.20 -4.08
C PRO A 58 8.96 -3.68 -3.86
N ALA A 59 8.06 -4.56 -4.28
CA ALA A 59 8.43 -5.95 -4.48
C ALA A 59 9.27 -5.96 -5.77
N GLU A 60 10.60 -6.12 -5.64
CA GLU A 60 11.46 -6.27 -6.82
C GLU A 60 10.94 -7.43 -7.68
N GLN A 61 10.85 -7.19 -8.99
CA GLN A 61 10.66 -8.25 -9.97
C GLN A 61 12.05 -8.86 -10.17
N ASP A 62 12.36 -9.96 -9.47
CA ASP A 62 13.42 -10.87 -9.91
C ASP A 62 13.12 -11.41 -11.32
#